data_AF-A0A3D8R0J3-F1
#
_entry.id   AF-A0A3D8R0J3-F1
#
_cell.length_a   1.000
_cell.length_b   1.000
_cell.length_c   1.000
_cell.angle_alpha   90.00
_cell.angle_beta   90.00
_cell.angle_gamma   90.00
#
_symmetry.space_group_name_H-M   'P 1'
#
loop_
_entity.id
_entity.type
_entity.pdbx_description
1 polymer ?
#
loop_
_entity_poly.entity_id
_entity_poly.type
_entity_poly.pdbx_seq_one_letter_code
_entity_poly.pdbx_strand_id
1 'polypeptide(L)'
;MSRTALEDDPIEQSYEWDEDDNLDEIDTSMGCSRALMLSIRETAVLASKVSKIQQDRPLNRAEIATFSASRDTIERTIHGLRQTLPSCTNKPSELLQIAEVKRLCALLYLRERLGSIPNSKTTNNMPSTTLDAASIAYKSNLTSNITCLLSTLPDSSTLLWPLFVLGNTQLDEEQRRFVSERLRSIEKVRNLGSVRQARLEVEEAWKRSDMGSDAKRYWGTRTGERPKLISLA
;
A
#
# COMPACT_ATOMS: atom_id res chain seq x y z
N MET A 1 32.08 12.15 -14.21
CA MET A 1 32.46 11.43 -12.97
C MET A 1 32.01 12.27 -11.80
N SER A 2 31.35 11.67 -10.80
CA SER A 2 31.25 12.12 -9.40
C SER A 2 30.91 10.88 -8.57
N ARG A 3 31.30 10.83 -7.28
CA ARG A 3 31.28 9.61 -6.47
C ARG A 3 30.40 9.77 -5.21
N THR A 4 29.79 8.66 -4.79
CA THR A 4 29.49 8.26 -3.39
C THR A 4 28.82 9.27 -2.45
N ALA A 5 27.61 8.95 -1.99
CA ALA A 5 27.07 9.40 -0.70
C ALA A 5 26.29 8.27 -0.01
N LEU A 6 26.28 8.31 1.32
CA LEU A 6 26.00 7.28 2.34
C LEU A 6 24.89 6.25 2.12
N GLU A 7 25.16 5.03 2.60
CA GLU A 7 24.18 4.01 3.01
C GLU A 7 23.62 4.30 4.42
N ASP A 8 22.89 5.41 4.62
CA ASP A 8 21.95 5.53 5.75
C ASP A 8 20.98 6.68 5.48
N ASP A 9 19.74 6.35 5.12
CA ASP A 9 18.63 7.29 5.10
C ASP A 9 17.79 7.07 6.38
N PRO A 10 17.88 7.97 7.38
CA PRO A 10 17.19 7.77 8.65
C PRO A 10 15.68 7.97 8.50
N ILE A 11 14.91 7.24 9.30
CA ILE A 11 13.44 7.36 9.37
C ILE A 11 12.98 8.76 9.86
N GLU A 12 13.94 9.58 10.29
CA GLU A 12 13.85 10.91 10.87
C GLU A 12 13.92 12.07 9.85
N GLN A 13 13.75 11.82 8.54
CA GLN A 13 13.28 12.89 7.65
C GLN A 13 11.85 13.29 8.04
N SER A 14 11.77 14.22 8.99
CA SER A 14 10.65 15.13 9.13
C SER A 14 10.65 16.05 7.91
N TYR A 15 9.81 15.70 6.94
CA TYR A 15 9.36 16.67 5.95
C TYR A 15 8.53 17.69 6.74
N GLU A 16 9.22 18.75 7.17
CA GLU A 16 8.62 19.95 7.73
C GLU A 16 7.85 20.67 6.62
N TRP A 17 6.82 21.41 7.00
CA TRP A 17 5.85 22.00 6.09
C TRP A 17 5.50 23.40 6.51
N ASP A 18 5.25 24.22 5.50
CA ASP A 18 4.59 25.49 5.68
C ASP A 18 3.14 25.22 6.10
N GLU A 19 2.67 25.88 7.16
CA GLU A 19 1.36 25.62 7.78
C GLU A 19 0.15 25.95 6.89
N ASP A 20 0.41 26.56 5.73
CA ASP A 20 -0.57 26.98 4.70
C ASP A 20 -0.74 25.93 3.56
N ASP A 21 0.04 24.84 3.57
CA ASP A 21 -0.06 23.78 2.55
C ASP A 21 -1.38 23.00 2.67
N ASN A 22 -2.22 23.07 1.62
CA ASN A 22 -3.45 22.27 1.53
C ASN A 22 -3.13 20.78 1.39
N LEU A 23 -3.04 20.07 2.52
CA LEU A 23 -2.70 18.64 2.59
C LEU A 23 -3.66 17.72 1.81
N ASP A 24 -4.86 18.19 1.51
CA ASP A 24 -5.87 17.48 0.72
C ASP A 24 -5.78 17.77 -0.79
N GLU A 25 -4.96 18.72 -1.24
CA GLU A 25 -4.69 18.92 -2.67
C GLU A 25 -3.85 17.78 -3.26
N ILE A 26 -4.18 17.37 -4.47
CA ILE A 26 -3.44 16.33 -5.21
C ILE A 26 -2.15 16.93 -5.80
N ASP A 27 -1.00 16.48 -5.31
CA ASP A 27 0.28 16.68 -5.98
C ASP A 27 0.21 16.07 -7.39
N THR A 28 0.41 16.89 -8.42
CA THR A 28 0.27 16.46 -9.83
C THR A 28 1.38 15.50 -10.31
N SER A 29 2.52 15.48 -9.62
CA SER A 29 3.65 14.58 -9.91
C SER A 29 3.47 13.21 -9.22
N MET A 30 2.95 13.21 -7.99
CA MET A 30 2.65 11.99 -7.24
C MET A 30 1.31 11.37 -7.68
N GLY A 31 0.34 12.18 -8.08
CA GLY A 31 -1.02 11.73 -8.38
C GLY A 31 -1.85 11.37 -7.13
N CYS A 32 -1.53 11.91 -5.97
CA CYS A 32 -2.33 11.80 -4.74
C CYS A 32 -2.07 12.96 -3.77
N SER A 33 -2.94 13.14 -2.78
CA SER A 33 -2.76 14.18 -1.76
C SER A 33 -1.69 13.87 -0.72
N ARG A 34 -1.22 14.92 -0.05
CA ARG A 34 -0.20 14.85 1.00
C ARG A 34 -0.69 14.08 2.23
N ALA A 35 -1.96 14.26 2.60
CA ALA A 35 -2.64 13.50 3.65
C ALA A 35 -2.73 11.99 3.36
N LEU A 36 -2.85 11.58 2.09
CA LEU A 36 -2.79 10.15 1.73
C LEU A 36 -1.38 9.58 1.96
N MET A 37 -0.35 10.32 1.55
CA MET A 37 1.05 9.90 1.73
C MET A 37 1.42 9.75 3.21
N LEU A 38 0.93 10.66 4.07
CA LEU A 38 1.06 10.54 5.53
C LEU A 38 0.36 9.27 6.06
N SER A 39 -0.87 9.01 5.64
CA SER A 39 -1.62 7.79 6.03
C SER A 39 -0.91 6.48 5.61
N ILE A 40 -0.23 6.48 4.46
CA ILE A 40 0.60 5.36 3.98
C ILE A 40 1.88 5.23 4.83
N ARG A 41 2.55 6.34 5.18
CA ARG A 41 3.72 6.35 6.08
C ARG A 41 3.35 5.80 7.47
N GLU A 42 2.25 6.27 8.05
CA GLU A 42 1.74 5.78 9.35
C GLU A 42 1.45 4.28 9.31
N THR A 43 0.79 3.80 8.26
CA THR A 43 0.56 2.37 8.02
C THR A 43 1.87 1.58 8.01
N ALA A 44 2.88 2.04 7.26
CA ALA A 44 4.18 1.38 7.15
C ALA A 44 4.93 1.36 8.49
N VAL A 45 4.92 2.47 9.24
CA VAL A 45 5.54 2.60 10.57
C VAL A 45 4.86 1.70 11.59
N LEU A 46 3.52 1.73 11.66
CA LEU A 46 2.73 0.90 12.58
C LEU A 46 2.95 -0.60 12.31
N ALA A 47 2.89 -1.01 11.04
CA ALA A 47 3.16 -2.38 10.65
C ALA A 47 4.59 -2.82 10.96
N SER A 48 5.58 -1.92 10.87
CA SER A 48 6.97 -2.24 11.21
C SER A 48 7.17 -2.38 12.72
N LYS A 49 6.54 -1.53 13.54
CA LYS A 49 6.52 -1.66 15.01
C LYS A 49 5.89 -2.99 15.45
N VAL A 50 4.72 -3.32 14.89
CA VAL A 50 4.01 -4.58 15.14
C VAL A 50 4.85 -5.79 14.72
N SER A 51 5.42 -5.76 13.51
CA SER A 51 6.23 -6.87 12.98
C SER A 51 7.48 -7.11 13.83
N LYS A 52 8.15 -6.04 14.29
CA LYS A 52 9.34 -6.16 15.14
C LYS A 52 9.01 -6.82 16.48
N ILE A 53 7.95 -6.40 17.16
CA ILE A 53 7.53 -7.04 18.42
C ILE A 53 7.16 -8.51 18.18
N GLN A 54 6.43 -8.80 17.09
CA GLN A 54 6.02 -10.17 16.72
C GLN A 54 7.17 -11.10 16.30
N GLN A 55 8.38 -10.59 16.05
CA GLN A 55 9.59 -11.42 15.87
C GLN A 55 10.12 -11.93 17.22
N ASP A 56 10.07 -11.09 18.26
CA ASP A 56 10.59 -11.42 19.59
C ASP A 56 9.57 -12.16 20.47
N ARG A 57 8.28 -11.78 20.40
CA ARG A 57 7.21 -12.33 21.26
C ARG A 57 5.78 -12.05 20.73
N PRO A 58 4.74 -12.77 21.20
CA PRO A 58 3.37 -12.33 21.00
C PRO A 58 3.10 -10.93 21.55
N LEU A 59 2.13 -10.24 20.93
CA LEU A 59 1.59 -8.96 21.43
C LEU A 59 0.81 -9.18 22.73
N ASN A 60 0.97 -8.27 23.70
CA ASN A 60 0.16 -8.26 24.91
C ASN A 60 -1.19 -7.55 24.68
N ARG A 61 -2.13 -7.69 25.62
CA ARG A 61 -3.49 -7.14 25.48
C ARG A 61 -3.54 -5.61 25.33
N ALA A 62 -2.63 -4.87 25.98
CA ALA A 62 -2.55 -3.42 25.85
C ALA A 62 -1.97 -3.00 24.49
N GLU A 63 -0.97 -3.71 23.98
CA GLU A 63 -0.42 -3.50 22.64
C GLU A 63 -1.47 -3.77 21.55
N ILE A 64 -2.26 -4.84 21.69
CA ILE A 64 -3.38 -5.13 20.77
C ILE A 64 -4.40 -4.00 20.79
N ALA A 65 -4.78 -3.49 21.98
CA ALA A 65 -5.71 -2.37 22.10
C ALA A 65 -5.17 -1.09 21.46
N THR A 66 -3.90 -0.73 21.73
CA THR A 66 -3.25 0.46 21.16
C THR A 66 -3.11 0.35 19.63
N PHE A 67 -2.56 -0.76 19.12
CA PHE A 67 -2.32 -0.88 17.68
C PHE A 67 -3.61 -1.05 16.87
N SER A 68 -4.65 -1.68 17.42
CA SER A 68 -5.98 -1.69 16.79
C SER A 68 -6.61 -0.29 16.81
N ALA A 69 -6.51 0.47 17.91
CA ALA A 69 -6.99 1.86 17.95
C ALA A 69 -6.26 2.79 16.96
N SER A 70 -4.95 2.64 16.79
CA SER A 70 -4.18 3.36 15.77
C SER A 70 -4.60 2.96 14.35
N ARG A 71 -4.70 1.66 14.04
CA ARG A 71 -5.16 1.16 12.75
C ARG A 71 -6.58 1.64 12.42
N ASP A 72 -7.52 1.50 13.36
CA ASP A 72 -8.90 1.95 13.23
C ASP A 72 -9.00 3.48 13.07
N THR A 73 -7.94 4.24 13.41
CA THR A 73 -7.84 5.68 13.14
C THR A 73 -7.35 5.93 11.73
N ILE A 74 -6.26 5.30 11.30
CA ILE A 74 -5.75 5.38 9.92
C ILE A 74 -6.82 4.94 8.91
N GLU A 75 -7.56 3.86 9.19
CA GLU A 75 -8.67 3.38 8.37
C GLU A 75 -9.75 4.46 8.20
N ARG A 76 -10.18 5.09 9.30
CA ARG A 76 -11.13 6.22 9.26
C ARG A 76 -10.60 7.41 8.48
N THR A 77 -9.32 7.77 8.62
CA THR A 77 -8.69 8.85 7.87
C THR A 77 -8.74 8.56 6.36
N ILE A 78 -8.29 7.38 5.91
CA ILE A 78 -8.28 7.02 4.48
C ILE A 78 -9.71 6.88 3.91
N HIS A 79 -10.69 6.47 4.73
CA HIS A 79 -12.10 6.45 4.33
C HIS A 79 -12.72 7.86 4.22
N GLY A 80 -12.36 8.80 5.11
CA GLY A 80 -12.87 10.17 5.10
C GLY A 80 -12.16 11.12 4.13
N LEU A 81 -10.92 10.80 3.74
CA LEU A 81 -10.05 11.64 2.95
C LEU A 81 -10.66 12.01 1.58
N ARG A 82 -10.78 13.32 1.33
CA ARG A 82 -11.19 13.89 0.04
C ARG A 82 -9.98 14.53 -0.62
N GLN A 83 -9.61 14.02 -1.79
CA GLN A 83 -8.48 14.53 -2.54
C GLN A 83 -8.99 15.59 -3.54
N THR A 84 -8.47 16.81 -3.45
CA THR A 84 -8.92 17.99 -4.20
C THR A 84 -8.00 18.30 -5.37
N LEU A 85 -8.53 18.91 -6.43
CA LEU A 85 -7.78 19.19 -7.66
C LEU A 85 -7.04 20.53 -7.59
N PRO A 86 -5.74 20.59 -7.89
CA PRO A 86 -5.04 21.86 -8.08
C PRO A 86 -5.61 22.64 -9.26
N SER A 87 -5.68 23.96 -9.12
CA SER A 87 -6.47 24.85 -10.00
C SER A 87 -6.10 24.80 -11.49
N CYS A 88 -4.86 24.41 -11.82
CA CYS A 88 -4.32 24.40 -13.19
C CYS A 88 -4.17 22.98 -13.79
N THR A 89 -5.00 22.03 -13.37
CA THR A 89 -4.89 20.62 -13.81
C THR A 89 -5.30 20.41 -15.28
N ASN A 90 -4.35 20.03 -16.14
CA ASN A 90 -4.60 19.71 -17.56
C ASN A 90 -5.47 18.46 -17.81
N LYS A 91 -5.55 17.51 -16.87
CA LYS A 91 -6.34 16.28 -16.96
C LYS A 91 -7.07 15.94 -15.64
N PRO A 92 -8.13 16.69 -15.27
CA PRO A 92 -8.75 16.56 -13.94
C PRO A 92 -9.35 15.17 -13.67
N SER A 93 -9.95 14.53 -14.68
CA SER A 93 -10.54 13.19 -14.56
C SER A 93 -9.49 12.10 -14.30
N GLU A 94 -8.42 12.08 -15.11
CA GLU A 94 -7.32 11.11 -14.98
C GLU A 94 -6.62 11.26 -13.62
N LEU A 95 -6.40 12.51 -13.17
CA LEU A 95 -5.76 12.78 -11.89
C LEU A 95 -6.61 12.33 -10.69
N LEU A 96 -7.92 12.59 -10.72
CA LEU A 96 -8.86 12.08 -9.70
C LEU A 96 -8.92 10.54 -9.68
N GLN A 97 -8.91 9.89 -10.84
CA GLN A 97 -8.89 8.43 -10.94
C GLN A 97 -7.61 7.81 -10.37
N ILE A 98 -6.43 8.39 -10.66
CA ILE A 98 -5.15 7.95 -10.05
C ILE A 98 -5.19 8.15 -8.53
N ALA A 99 -5.69 9.28 -8.06
CA ALA A 99 -5.80 9.59 -6.64
C ALA A 99 -6.74 8.62 -5.90
N GLU A 100 -7.90 8.30 -6.47
CA GLU A 100 -8.84 7.32 -5.89
C GLU A 100 -8.27 5.89 -5.91
N VAL A 101 -7.61 5.47 -7.01
CA VAL A 101 -6.87 4.20 -7.06
C VAL A 101 -5.84 4.12 -5.93
N LYS A 102 -5.06 5.18 -5.71
CA LYS A 102 -4.11 5.22 -4.59
C LYS A 102 -4.80 5.17 -3.22
N ARG A 103 -5.95 5.81 -3.03
CA ARG A 103 -6.72 5.78 -1.78
C ARG A 103 -7.27 4.38 -1.48
N LEU A 104 -7.81 3.69 -2.49
CA LEU A 104 -8.26 2.30 -2.38
C LEU A 104 -7.08 1.35 -2.13
N CYS A 105 -5.95 1.53 -2.82
CA CYS A 105 -4.72 0.78 -2.55
C CYS A 105 -4.18 1.04 -1.13
N ALA A 106 -4.36 2.22 -0.54
CA ALA A 106 -3.99 2.48 0.85
C ALA A 106 -4.86 1.71 1.86
N LEU A 107 -6.17 1.59 1.63
CA LEU A 107 -7.05 0.71 2.42
C LEU A 107 -6.62 -0.77 2.29
N LEU A 108 -6.25 -1.19 1.08
CA LEU A 108 -5.79 -2.56 0.81
C LEU A 108 -4.44 -2.84 1.48
N TYR A 109 -3.48 -1.92 1.38
CA TYR A 109 -2.18 -1.98 2.04
C TYR A 109 -2.30 -2.02 3.56
N LEU A 110 -3.16 -1.17 4.14
CA LEU A 110 -3.50 -1.18 5.57
C LEU A 110 -4.01 -2.55 6.02
N ARG A 111 -4.94 -3.14 5.26
CA ARG A 111 -5.50 -4.47 5.53
C ARG A 111 -4.45 -5.57 5.48
N GLU A 112 -3.65 -5.64 4.42
CA GLU A 112 -2.66 -6.70 4.24
C GLU A 112 -1.47 -6.57 5.21
N ARG A 113 -1.19 -5.37 5.73
CA ARG A 113 -0.10 -5.11 6.69
C ARG A 113 -0.51 -5.25 8.15
N LEU A 114 -1.79 -5.00 8.50
CA LEU A 114 -2.27 -4.95 9.89
C LEU A 114 -3.49 -5.86 10.18
N GLY A 115 -3.94 -6.65 9.20
CA GLY A 115 -5.06 -7.58 9.36
C GLY A 115 -4.81 -8.76 10.33
N SER A 116 -3.57 -8.97 10.78
CA SER A 116 -3.22 -9.91 11.84
C SER A 116 -3.53 -9.40 13.25
N ILE A 117 -3.91 -8.13 13.40
CA ILE A 117 -4.29 -7.52 14.67
C ILE A 117 -5.80 -7.68 14.88
N PRO A 118 -6.26 -8.26 16.00
CA PRO A 118 -7.68 -8.34 16.32
C PRO A 118 -8.38 -6.97 16.29
N ASN A 119 -9.62 -6.93 15.81
CA ASN A 119 -10.41 -5.69 15.82
C ASN A 119 -10.82 -5.33 17.25
N SER A 120 -10.59 -4.07 17.64
CA SER A 120 -11.01 -3.54 18.95
C SER A 120 -12.52 -3.70 19.21
N LYS A 121 -13.31 -3.74 18.13
CA LYS A 121 -14.78 -3.87 18.15
C LYS A 121 -15.31 -5.32 18.16
N THR A 122 -14.46 -6.35 18.13
CA THR A 122 -14.94 -7.74 18.16
C THR A 122 -15.41 -8.11 19.57
N THR A 123 -16.70 -7.88 19.84
CA THR A 123 -17.39 -8.53 20.96
C THR A 123 -17.51 -10.03 20.67
N ASN A 124 -17.38 -10.86 21.71
CA ASN A 124 -17.17 -12.32 21.60
C ASN A 124 -18.38 -13.14 21.10
N ASN A 125 -19.36 -12.51 20.44
CA ASN A 125 -20.68 -13.09 20.18
C ASN A 125 -20.97 -13.38 18.69
N MET A 126 -20.04 -13.07 17.76
CA MET A 126 -20.15 -13.43 16.34
C MET A 126 -19.22 -14.63 16.01
N PRO A 127 -19.72 -15.69 15.36
CA PRO A 127 -18.89 -16.85 15.01
C PRO A 127 -17.87 -16.48 13.93
N SER A 128 -16.59 -16.81 14.16
CA SER A 128 -15.44 -16.35 13.36
C SER A 128 -15.65 -16.46 11.85
N THR A 129 -16.17 -17.60 11.38
CA THR A 129 -16.48 -17.89 9.98
C THR A 129 -17.26 -16.78 9.25
N THR A 130 -18.13 -16.05 9.96
CA THR A 130 -18.92 -14.95 9.39
C THR A 130 -18.14 -13.63 9.29
N LEU A 131 -17.26 -13.35 10.26
CA LEU A 131 -16.31 -12.24 10.22
C LEU A 131 -15.26 -12.48 9.12
N ASP A 132 -14.78 -13.72 8.98
CA ASP A 132 -13.85 -14.14 7.95
C ASP A 132 -14.46 -14.01 6.55
N ALA A 133 -15.69 -14.50 6.35
CA ALA A 133 -16.42 -14.36 5.09
C ALA A 133 -16.65 -12.89 4.69
N ALA A 134 -17.09 -12.04 5.62
CA ALA A 134 -17.23 -10.60 5.38
C ALA A 134 -15.89 -9.92 5.09
N SER A 135 -14.80 -10.37 5.74
CA SER A 135 -13.44 -9.88 5.53
C SER A 135 -12.91 -10.22 4.13
N ILE A 136 -13.17 -11.44 3.66
CA ILE A 136 -12.83 -11.92 2.32
C ILE A 136 -13.65 -11.16 1.25
N ALA A 137 -14.96 -11.00 1.46
CA ALA A 137 -15.83 -10.25 0.54
C ALA A 137 -15.40 -8.78 0.39
N TYR A 138 -15.07 -8.11 1.49
CA TYR A 138 -14.55 -6.74 1.44
C TYR A 138 -13.23 -6.64 0.65
N LYS A 139 -12.29 -7.57 0.89
CA LYS A 139 -11.02 -7.64 0.14
C LYS A 139 -11.25 -7.86 -1.35
N SER A 140 -12.12 -8.81 -1.72
CA SER A 140 -12.47 -9.11 -3.11
C SER A 140 -13.07 -7.90 -3.84
N ASN A 141 -14.01 -7.21 -3.20
CA ASN A 141 -14.62 -5.98 -3.74
C ASN A 141 -13.58 -4.87 -3.92
N LEU A 142 -12.66 -4.70 -2.97
CA LEU A 142 -11.61 -3.69 -3.04
C LEU A 142 -10.61 -3.99 -4.17
N THR A 143 -10.13 -5.23 -4.28
CA THR A 143 -9.29 -5.72 -5.39
C THR A 143 -9.97 -5.51 -6.75
N SER A 144 -11.26 -5.83 -6.86
CA SER A 144 -12.05 -5.67 -8.08
C SER A 144 -12.20 -4.19 -8.49
N ASN A 145 -12.52 -3.30 -7.53
CA ASN A 145 -12.64 -1.86 -7.78
C ASN A 145 -11.31 -1.24 -8.21
N ILE A 146 -10.20 -1.61 -7.56
CA ILE A 146 -8.85 -1.17 -7.93
C ILE A 146 -8.50 -1.63 -9.35
N THR A 147 -8.79 -2.90 -9.69
CA THR A 147 -8.53 -3.46 -11.03
C THR A 147 -9.36 -2.76 -12.11
N CYS A 148 -10.64 -2.47 -11.82
CA CYS A 148 -11.56 -1.77 -12.72
C CYS A 148 -11.12 -0.32 -13.01
N LEU A 149 -10.62 0.41 -12.00
CA LEU A 149 -10.07 1.76 -12.23
C LEU A 149 -8.69 1.74 -12.88
N LEU A 150 -7.84 0.75 -12.57
CA LEU A 150 -6.52 0.60 -13.18
C LEU A 150 -6.59 0.24 -14.67
N SER A 151 -7.69 -0.35 -15.16
CA SER A 151 -7.85 -0.69 -16.58
C SER A 151 -8.32 0.48 -17.45
N THR A 152 -8.89 1.54 -16.87
CA THR A 152 -9.26 2.78 -17.60
C THR A 152 -8.13 3.80 -17.71
N LEU A 153 -7.08 3.67 -16.91
CA LEU A 153 -5.96 4.61 -16.84
C LEU A 153 -4.84 4.29 -17.84
N PRO A 154 -4.08 5.29 -18.35
CA PRO A 154 -2.89 5.04 -19.17
C PRO A 154 -1.73 4.45 -18.35
N ASP A 155 -0.73 3.84 -19.01
CA ASP A 155 0.51 3.42 -18.35
C ASP A 155 1.30 4.65 -17.85
N SER A 156 1.49 4.75 -16.53
CA SER A 156 2.19 5.85 -15.86
C SER A 156 2.97 5.32 -14.66
N SER A 157 4.11 5.94 -14.32
CA SER A 157 4.89 5.55 -13.13
C SER A 157 4.16 5.84 -11.82
N THR A 158 3.22 6.80 -11.80
CA THR A 158 2.28 7.02 -10.67
C THR A 158 1.43 5.79 -10.33
N LEU A 159 1.28 4.82 -11.26
CA LEU A 159 0.59 3.55 -11.03
C LEU A 159 1.50 2.43 -10.49
N LEU A 160 2.81 2.66 -10.37
CA LEU A 160 3.77 1.69 -9.86
C LEU A 160 3.39 1.18 -8.47
N TRP A 161 3.15 2.09 -7.52
CA TRP A 161 2.78 1.71 -6.16
C TRP A 161 1.40 1.02 -6.08
N PRO A 162 0.32 1.52 -6.73
CA PRO A 162 -0.93 0.76 -6.87
C PRO A 162 -0.77 -0.66 -7.41
N LEU A 163 -0.01 -0.84 -8.50
CA LEU A 163 0.22 -2.17 -9.11
C LEU A 163 1.05 -3.09 -8.22
N PHE A 164 2.06 -2.54 -7.52
CA PHE A 164 2.84 -3.30 -6.54
C PHE A 164 1.99 -3.73 -5.35
N VAL A 165 1.12 -2.85 -4.83
CA VAL A 165 0.17 -3.19 -3.76
C VAL A 165 -0.78 -4.28 -4.21
N LEU A 166 -1.45 -4.09 -5.35
CA LEU A 166 -2.38 -5.08 -5.90
C LEU A 166 -1.68 -6.44 -6.09
N GLY A 167 -0.51 -6.45 -6.73
CA GLY A 167 0.29 -7.65 -7.02
C GLY A 167 0.74 -8.44 -5.79
N ASN A 168 1.03 -7.77 -4.67
CA ASN A 168 1.38 -8.47 -3.42
C ASN A 168 0.16 -9.08 -2.71
N THR A 169 -1.06 -8.65 -3.03
CA THR A 169 -2.28 -9.22 -2.44
C THR A 169 -2.66 -10.57 -3.05
N GLN A 170 -3.57 -11.29 -2.41
CA GLN A 170 -4.07 -12.57 -2.90
C GLN A 170 -4.99 -12.35 -4.11
N LEU A 171 -4.39 -12.40 -5.30
CA LEU A 171 -5.02 -12.27 -6.61
C LEU A 171 -5.32 -13.63 -7.24
N ASP A 172 -6.40 -13.69 -8.03
CA ASP A 172 -6.63 -14.76 -9.00
C ASP A 172 -5.69 -14.66 -10.22
N GLU A 173 -5.76 -15.65 -11.12
CA GLU A 173 -4.86 -15.75 -12.28
C GLU A 173 -5.09 -14.66 -13.35
N GLU A 174 -6.30 -14.12 -13.48
CA GLU A 174 -6.58 -13.03 -14.44
C GLU A 174 -6.05 -11.70 -13.91
N GLN A 175 -6.26 -11.44 -12.61
CA GLN A 175 -5.71 -10.29 -11.89
C GLN A 175 -4.17 -10.32 -11.85
N ARG A 176 -3.54 -11.49 -11.66
CA ARG A 176 -2.08 -11.67 -11.76
C ARG A 176 -1.58 -11.32 -13.15
N ARG A 177 -2.22 -11.82 -14.22
CA ARG A 177 -1.86 -11.48 -15.61
C ARG A 177 -1.95 -9.99 -15.87
N PHE A 178 -3.05 -9.35 -15.49
CA PHE A 178 -3.26 -7.90 -15.60
C PHE A 178 -2.12 -7.10 -14.92
N VAL A 179 -1.80 -7.41 -13.65
CA VAL A 179 -0.71 -6.72 -12.94
C VAL A 179 0.65 -6.95 -13.60
N SER A 180 0.94 -8.18 -14.06
CA SER A 180 2.21 -8.51 -14.72
C SER A 180 2.36 -7.76 -16.05
N GLU A 181 1.31 -7.72 -16.87
CA GLU A 181 1.30 -7.03 -18.16
C GLU A 181 1.46 -5.51 -18.00
N ARG A 182 0.73 -4.90 -17.06
CA ARG A 182 0.81 -3.45 -16.78
C ARG A 182 2.18 -3.04 -16.25
N LEU A 183 2.77 -3.80 -15.31
CA LEU A 183 4.14 -3.55 -14.86
C LEU A 183 5.17 -3.70 -15.99
N ARG A 184 4.99 -4.68 -16.90
CA ARG A 184 5.85 -4.84 -18.10
C ARG A 184 5.67 -3.71 -19.12
N SER A 185 4.46 -3.15 -19.26
CA SER A 185 4.21 -2.00 -20.13
C SER A 185 4.93 -0.75 -19.61
N ILE A 186 4.77 -0.42 -18.32
CA ILE A 186 5.45 0.71 -17.68
C ILE A 186 6.99 0.53 -17.72
N GLU A 187 7.50 -0.70 -17.51
CA GLU A 187 8.94 -1.00 -17.63
C GLU A 187 9.45 -0.73 -19.06
N LYS A 188 8.73 -1.15 -20.10
CA LYS A 188 9.09 -0.89 -21.51
C LYS A 188 9.11 0.60 -21.85
N VAL A 189 8.13 1.37 -21.37
CA VAL A 189 7.98 2.80 -21.74
C VAL A 189 8.99 3.70 -21.03
N ARG A 190 9.37 3.39 -19.79
CA ARG A 190 10.23 4.28 -18.97
C ARG A 190 11.61 3.70 -18.60
N ASN A 191 11.83 2.39 -18.74
CA ASN A 191 13.06 1.67 -18.32
C ASN A 191 13.54 1.99 -16.89
N LEU A 192 12.59 2.20 -15.97
CA LEU A 192 12.89 2.56 -14.58
C LEU A 192 13.27 1.32 -13.77
N GLY A 193 14.44 1.39 -13.10
CA GLY A 193 14.91 0.32 -12.22
C GLY A 193 13.95 -0.01 -11.08
N SER A 194 13.22 0.98 -10.57
CA SER A 194 12.16 0.81 -9.57
C SER A 194 11.00 -0.04 -10.07
N VAL A 195 10.55 0.16 -11.31
CA VAL A 195 9.46 -0.62 -11.93
C VAL A 195 9.90 -2.07 -12.17
N ARG A 196 11.12 -2.25 -12.69
CA ARG A 196 11.72 -3.58 -12.87
C ARG A 196 11.85 -4.33 -11.54
N GLN A 197 12.33 -3.66 -10.49
CA GLN A 197 12.47 -4.25 -9.16
C GLN A 197 11.10 -4.65 -8.57
N ALA A 198 10.11 -3.75 -8.62
CA ALA A 198 8.75 -4.02 -8.16
C ALA A 198 8.12 -5.22 -8.86
N ARG A 199 8.29 -5.34 -10.18
CA ARG A 199 7.79 -6.49 -10.95
C ARG A 199 8.47 -7.78 -10.54
N LEU A 200 9.79 -7.79 -10.37
CA LEU A 200 10.52 -8.99 -9.94
C LEU A 200 10.10 -9.44 -8.53
N GLU A 201 9.91 -8.51 -7.60
CA GLU A 201 9.42 -8.82 -6.25
C GLU A 201 8.01 -9.41 -6.25
N VAL A 202 7.09 -8.87 -7.07
CA VAL A 202 5.74 -9.40 -7.27
C VAL A 202 5.76 -10.79 -7.94
N GLU A 203 6.51 -10.96 -9.02
CA GLU A 203 6.65 -12.25 -9.71
C GLU A 203 7.29 -13.33 -8.81
N GLU A 204 8.23 -12.98 -7.92
CA GLU A 204 8.73 -13.90 -6.90
C GLU A 204 7.72 -14.18 -5.79
N ALA A 205 6.93 -13.19 -5.36
CA ALA A 205 5.90 -13.39 -4.33
C ALA A 205 4.85 -14.42 -4.79
N TRP A 206 4.46 -14.38 -6.07
CA TRP A 206 3.61 -15.40 -6.67
C TRP A 206 4.29 -16.77 -6.71
N LYS A 207 5.51 -16.88 -7.25
CA LYS A 207 6.26 -18.16 -7.27
C LYS A 207 6.37 -18.81 -5.89
N ARG A 208 6.66 -18.04 -4.84
CA ARG A 208 6.70 -18.54 -3.45
C ARG A 208 5.32 -19.03 -2.98
N SER A 209 4.26 -18.27 -3.26
CA SER A 209 2.87 -18.63 -2.96
C SER A 209 2.43 -19.92 -3.68
N ASP A 210 2.86 -20.11 -4.93
CA ASP A 210 2.43 -21.22 -5.79
C ASP A 210 3.23 -22.51 -5.53
N MET A 211 4.46 -22.39 -5.01
CA MET A 211 5.25 -23.51 -4.47
C MET A 211 4.76 -23.98 -3.07
N GLY A 212 3.60 -23.52 -2.61
CA GLY A 212 3.05 -23.89 -1.29
C GLY A 212 3.89 -23.42 -0.10
N SER A 213 4.78 -22.43 -0.29
CA SER A 213 5.55 -21.86 0.81
C SER A 213 4.64 -20.96 1.64
N ASP A 214 4.20 -21.44 2.80
CA ASP A 214 3.33 -20.73 3.77
C ASP A 214 4.03 -19.54 4.47
N ALA A 215 5.06 -19.00 3.83
CA ALA A 215 5.72 -17.77 4.22
C ALA A 215 4.75 -16.59 4.01
N LYS A 216 4.29 -16.01 5.13
CA LYS A 216 3.59 -14.71 5.16
C LYS A 216 4.17 -13.77 4.11
N ARG A 217 3.32 -13.14 3.30
CA ARG A 217 3.77 -12.28 2.20
C ARG A 217 4.53 -11.07 2.75
N TYR A 218 5.85 -11.15 2.72
CA TYR A 218 6.75 -10.21 3.36
C TYR A 218 6.92 -8.93 2.55
N TRP A 219 5.94 -8.03 2.67
CA TRP A 219 5.99 -6.66 2.18
C TRP A 219 7.31 -5.97 2.57
N GLY A 220 8.20 -5.80 1.58
CA GLY A 220 9.50 -5.14 1.70
C GLY A 220 10.59 -5.89 2.48
N THR A 221 10.30 -7.03 3.13
CA THR A 221 11.23 -7.72 4.05
C THR A 221 11.68 -9.07 3.51
N ARG A 222 12.72 -9.06 2.66
CA ARG A 222 13.54 -10.26 2.47
C ARG A 222 14.14 -10.64 3.83
N THR A 223 14.20 -11.92 4.18
CA THR A 223 14.71 -12.37 5.48
C THR A 223 16.16 -11.92 5.68
N GLY A 224 16.39 -10.91 6.52
CA GLY A 224 17.70 -10.32 6.80
C GLY A 224 17.96 -8.93 6.19
N GLU A 225 17.09 -8.40 5.32
CA GLU A 225 17.28 -7.07 4.69
C GLU A 225 16.34 -6.01 5.31
N ARG A 226 16.78 -4.73 5.34
CA ARG A 226 15.96 -3.57 5.76
C ARG A 226 14.71 -3.45 4.85
N PRO A 227 13.55 -2.97 5.35
CA PRO A 227 12.31 -2.90 4.57
C PRO A 227 12.46 -1.98 3.36
N LYS A 228 12.42 -2.55 2.15
CA LYS A 228 12.49 -1.78 0.90
C LYS A 228 11.17 -1.07 0.65
N LEU A 229 11.19 0.26 0.79
CA LEU A 229 10.12 1.13 0.34
C LEU A 229 10.28 1.35 -1.16
N ILE A 230 9.21 1.07 -1.92
CA ILE A 230 9.13 1.40 -3.35
C ILE A 230 8.56 2.80 -3.48
N SER A 231 9.15 3.58 -4.39
CA SER A 231 8.73 4.95 -4.72
C SER A 231 7.22 5.04 -5.00
N LEU A 232 6.60 6.13 -4.55
CA LEU A 232 5.21 6.46 -4.85
C LEU A 232 5.03 7.04 -6.27
N ALA A 233 6.12 7.33 -6.98
CA ALA A 233 6.16 7.88 -8.35
C ALA A 233 7.27 7.24 -9.21
#